data_AF-A0A945S329-F1
#
_entry.id   AF-A0A945S329-F1
#
_cell.length_a   1.000
_cell.length_b   1.000
_cell.length_c   1.000
_cell.angle_alpha   90.00
_cell.angle_beta   90.00
_cell.angle_gamma   90.00
#
_symmetry.space_group_name_H-M   'P 1'
#
loop_
_entity.id
_entity.type
_entity.pdbx_description
1 polymer ?
#
loop_
_entity_poly.entity_id
_entity_poly.type
_entity_poly.pdbx_seq_one_letter_code
_entity_poly.pdbx_strand_id
1 'polypeptide(L)'
;MTESCPGNTEVCVMEEEDMPVSLLCGMHLPRRFAIVFACLAASVASSVTAAPLTLHPEADVLPTKQQGPFVTLGDGSVLCIGTTHAFISVDEGTSWVSHRLFDDTGTYRVSNERALLRTRDGVIVSAWMNLAEMRRPEPRRWEGDEAVFRQWVLPTYVCRSLDDGKTWETPVKINMPWCGCIHSIIETRNGRLVLAAQEIIPAWRHAGCTFVSNDKGKTWRKSNILDIGVGHHDHAGSIEGTLVERADGSIYQLLRTETGYLYEATSTDGGLTWENFGRSSIRSVTCCAQLYRLADRRIALLWNHPVRHRPADRSSREELSIAFSTDECRTWSAPVVIAANYIRPDAGKGRPWVSYPYLYERRPGEFWVTTMQGGLRMKIDQSDIVAQPVVQPDVIVVIGDSTAAIRQREVGAVYADRVQAALREEGSKLLVVNAAVSGDTSDSVQARFKEHVLNLAPKLVVFQFGMNDSVYDVWKKPPAKHTRVPVERFGQNLRSMVEQVRSNGGKVVLMTPSPVRWTDTLRRLYGKSPYDVSKPRGFEQAGLLHFSTAVRKVATETGVPLVDVFRLFEGQAKEDGGTVADFLVPTGISAVNDEGHALIAADLLPIIRRELGPK
;
A
#
# COMPACT_ATOMS: atom_id res chain seq x y z
N MET A 1 -18.69 14.46 7.76
CA MET A 1 -18.71 13.42 8.81
C MET A 1 -17.46 12.60 8.63
N THR A 2 -16.65 12.58 9.67
CA THR A 2 -15.29 12.03 9.73
C THR A 2 -15.33 10.51 9.75
N GLU A 3 -15.00 9.86 8.63
CA GLU A 3 -14.68 8.42 8.64
C GLU A 3 -13.26 8.24 9.20
N SER A 4 -13.20 7.71 10.40
CA SER A 4 -11.98 7.25 11.06
C SER A 4 -11.34 6.12 10.24
N CYS A 5 -10.09 6.31 9.84
CA CYS A 5 -9.28 5.27 9.19
C CYS A 5 -9.10 4.09 10.16
N PRO A 6 -9.60 2.87 9.86
CA PRO A 6 -9.41 1.74 10.75
C PRO A 6 -8.09 1.05 10.40
N GLY A 7 -7.15 1.06 11.35
CA GLY A 7 -5.94 0.25 11.26
C GLY A 7 -4.78 0.89 12.00
N ASN A 8 -4.56 0.47 13.26
CA ASN A 8 -3.31 0.66 13.98
C ASN A 8 -2.16 0.12 13.12
N THR A 9 -1.53 1.02 12.39
CA THR A 9 -0.26 0.76 11.72
C THR A 9 0.56 1.96 12.13
N GLU A 10 1.43 1.79 13.13
CA GLU A 10 2.35 2.84 13.61
C GLU A 10 3.18 3.38 12.43
N VAL A 11 3.78 4.59 12.57
CA VAL A 11 4.77 5.07 11.59
C VAL A 11 5.72 3.92 11.28
N CYS A 12 5.66 3.44 10.03
CA CYS A 12 6.20 2.14 9.63
C CYS A 12 7.73 2.20 9.56
N VAL A 13 8.37 2.12 10.71
CA VAL A 13 9.80 1.82 10.83
C VAL A 13 9.93 0.30 10.73
N MET A 14 10.13 -0.20 9.52
CA MET A 14 10.33 -1.62 9.25
C MET A 14 11.73 -2.02 9.71
N GLU A 15 11.83 -2.96 10.65
CA GLU A 15 13.06 -3.70 10.91
C GLU A 15 13.22 -4.76 9.80
N GLU A 16 14.44 -4.95 9.30
CA GLU A 16 14.76 -6.00 8.33
C GLU A 16 14.58 -7.36 9.05
N GLU A 17 13.54 -8.13 8.71
CA GLU A 17 13.43 -9.51 9.17
C GLU A 17 14.55 -10.31 8.50
N ASP A 18 15.62 -10.57 9.27
CA ASP A 18 16.63 -11.55 8.92
C ASP A 18 15.93 -12.89 8.63
N MET A 19 16.04 -13.34 7.38
CA MET A 19 15.77 -14.72 6.98
C MET A 19 16.53 -15.65 7.93
N PRO A 20 15.88 -16.57 8.67
CA PRO A 20 16.59 -17.41 9.62
C PRO A 20 17.48 -18.41 8.87
N VAL A 21 18.78 -18.15 8.87
CA VAL A 21 19.80 -19.17 8.63
C VAL A 21 19.75 -20.12 9.83
N SER A 22 19.21 -21.31 9.62
CA SER A 22 19.05 -22.33 10.65
C SER A 22 20.42 -22.75 11.20
N LEU A 23 20.68 -22.42 12.46
CA LEU A 23 21.77 -22.97 13.26
C LEU A 23 21.46 -24.43 13.60
N LEU A 24 22.19 -25.36 13.00
CA LEU A 24 22.30 -26.75 13.44
C LEU A 24 23.18 -26.82 14.69
N CYS A 25 22.60 -27.04 15.87
CA CYS A 25 23.24 -27.88 16.89
C CYS A 25 22.31 -28.24 18.05
N GLY A 26 22.23 -29.53 18.36
CA GLY A 26 22.34 -30.00 19.74
C GLY A 26 21.07 -30.51 20.41
N MET A 27 20.59 -31.71 20.04
CA MET A 27 20.03 -32.66 21.02
C MET A 27 20.31 -34.11 20.58
N HIS A 28 20.99 -34.86 21.44
CA HIS A 28 21.18 -36.31 21.38
C HIS A 28 19.87 -37.06 21.64
N LEU A 29 19.58 -38.15 20.89
CA LEU A 29 19.20 -39.50 21.36
C LEU A 29 18.84 -40.41 20.15
N PRO A 30 18.80 -41.76 20.28
CA PRO A 30 19.84 -42.67 19.78
C PRO A 30 19.50 -43.40 18.47
N ARG A 31 20.57 -43.94 17.85
CA ARG A 31 20.59 -44.86 16.70
C ARG A 31 19.67 -46.08 16.91
N ARG A 32 18.87 -46.43 15.89
CA ARG A 32 18.84 -47.77 15.25
C ARG A 32 17.89 -47.81 14.04
N PHE A 33 18.36 -48.50 13.00
CA PHE A 33 17.76 -48.86 11.72
C PHE A 33 17.92 -47.89 10.55
N ALA A 34 19.05 -48.04 9.88
CA ALA A 34 19.20 -47.81 8.44
C ALA A 34 18.80 -49.10 7.69
N ILE A 35 18.05 -48.98 6.58
CA ILE A 35 18.22 -49.73 5.32
C ILE A 35 17.61 -48.88 4.18
N VAL A 36 18.53 -48.29 3.41
CA VAL A 36 18.56 -48.08 1.94
C VAL A 36 17.24 -47.97 1.16
N PHE A 37 16.95 -46.76 0.68
CA PHE A 37 16.58 -46.53 -0.73
C PHE A 37 17.11 -45.15 -1.17
N ALA A 38 18.13 -45.15 -2.01
CA ALA A 38 18.62 -43.97 -2.70
C ALA A 38 17.73 -43.71 -3.92
N CYS A 39 17.03 -42.58 -3.93
CA CYS A 39 16.47 -41.97 -5.13
C CYS A 39 16.46 -40.45 -4.94
N LEU A 40 16.85 -39.74 -6.00
CA LEU A 40 17.14 -38.31 -6.10
C LEU A 40 16.23 -37.41 -5.26
N ALA A 41 16.81 -36.77 -4.24
CA ALA A 41 16.23 -35.58 -3.62
C ALA A 41 16.57 -34.35 -4.47
N ALA A 42 15.78 -34.10 -5.52
CA ALA A 42 15.63 -32.74 -6.03
C ALA A 42 14.74 -32.01 -5.00
N SER A 43 15.38 -31.34 -4.04
CA SER A 43 14.67 -30.36 -3.21
C SER A 43 14.33 -29.17 -4.10
N VAL A 44 13.15 -29.23 -4.72
CA VAL A 44 12.52 -28.04 -5.27
C VAL A 44 12.13 -27.21 -4.04
N ALA A 45 13.04 -26.34 -3.61
CA ALA A 45 12.67 -25.22 -2.78
C ALA A 45 11.73 -24.36 -3.63
N SER A 46 10.42 -24.51 -3.42
CA SER A 46 9.44 -23.58 -3.94
C SER A 46 9.69 -22.23 -3.28
N SER A 47 10.56 -21.40 -3.88
CA SER A 47 10.58 -19.98 -3.60
C SER A 47 9.22 -19.45 -4.00
N VAL A 48 8.41 -19.04 -3.03
CA VAL A 48 7.26 -18.19 -3.29
C VAL A 48 7.83 -16.88 -3.81
N THR A 49 8.00 -16.78 -5.13
CA THR A 49 8.38 -15.54 -5.79
C THR A 49 7.19 -14.60 -5.67
N ALA A 50 7.33 -13.54 -4.87
CA ALA A 50 6.43 -12.40 -4.96
C ALA A 50 6.29 -12.04 -6.44
N ALA A 51 5.06 -11.90 -6.93
CA ALA A 51 4.84 -11.55 -8.33
C ALA A 51 5.66 -10.29 -8.68
N PRO A 52 6.37 -10.28 -9.81
CA PRO A 52 7.31 -9.20 -10.12
C PRO A 52 6.54 -7.88 -10.25
N LEU A 53 7.14 -6.82 -9.70
CA LEU A 53 6.66 -5.45 -9.90
C LEU A 53 6.48 -5.18 -11.39
N THR A 54 5.43 -4.44 -11.76
CA THR A 54 5.24 -3.98 -13.13
C THR A 54 6.07 -2.72 -13.33
N LEU A 55 7.15 -2.82 -14.10
CA LEU A 55 8.02 -1.68 -14.41
C LEU A 55 7.55 -0.95 -15.66
N HIS A 56 8.02 0.29 -15.83
CA HIS A 56 7.96 0.99 -17.11
C HIS A 56 8.55 0.10 -18.22
N PRO A 57 7.99 0.09 -19.44
CA PRO A 57 8.45 -0.80 -20.52
C PRO A 57 9.94 -0.65 -20.86
N GLU A 58 10.46 0.57 -20.77
CA GLU A 58 11.86 0.91 -21.05
C GLU A 58 12.78 0.81 -19.81
N ALA A 59 12.28 0.26 -18.71
CA ALA A 59 13.08 0.10 -17.50
C ALA A 59 13.65 -1.31 -17.37
N ASP A 60 14.86 -1.37 -16.81
CA ASP A 60 15.52 -2.61 -16.43
C ASP A 60 15.52 -2.80 -14.91
N VAL A 61 15.67 -4.05 -14.49
CA VAL A 61 15.94 -4.39 -13.09
C VAL A 61 17.41 -4.14 -12.79
N LEU A 62 17.71 -3.48 -11.66
CA LEU A 62 19.09 -3.34 -11.19
C LEU A 62 19.61 -4.70 -10.67
N PRO A 63 20.88 -5.05 -10.92
CA PRO A 63 21.47 -6.31 -10.48
C PRO A 63 21.84 -6.33 -8.98
N THR A 64 21.07 -5.63 -8.14
CA THR A 64 21.35 -5.49 -6.71
C THR A 64 20.12 -5.72 -5.85
N LYS A 65 20.34 -6.28 -4.66
CA LYS A 65 19.34 -6.31 -3.58
C LYS A 65 19.40 -5.07 -2.69
N GLN A 66 20.52 -4.34 -2.74
CA GLN A 66 20.75 -3.20 -1.87
C GLN A 66 19.74 -2.10 -2.10
N GLN A 67 19.20 -1.56 -1.01
CA GLN A 67 18.35 -0.37 -1.06
C GLN A 67 19.24 0.87 -1.13
N GLY A 68 18.84 1.85 -1.96
CA GLY A 68 19.37 3.19 -1.85
C GLY A 68 18.98 3.88 -0.53
N PRO A 69 19.40 5.13 -0.33
CA PRO A 69 20.06 6.01 -1.30
C PRO A 69 21.47 5.54 -1.69
N PHE A 70 21.91 5.95 -2.89
CA PHE A 70 23.25 5.69 -3.42
C PHE A 70 24.02 6.99 -3.63
N VAL A 71 25.35 6.92 -3.61
CA VAL A 71 26.26 8.00 -4.00
C VAL A 71 27.39 7.48 -4.87
N THR A 72 27.87 8.31 -5.81
CA THR A 72 29.10 8.04 -6.60
C THR A 72 30.32 8.43 -5.79
N LEU A 73 31.29 7.53 -5.65
CA LEU A 73 32.58 7.77 -4.98
C LEU A 73 33.57 8.49 -5.90
N GLY A 74 34.72 8.92 -5.35
CA GLY A 74 35.75 9.65 -6.11
C GLY A 74 36.37 8.84 -7.25
N ASP A 75 36.39 7.52 -7.13
CA ASP A 75 36.86 6.58 -8.15
C ASP A 75 35.77 6.13 -9.13
N GLY A 76 34.55 6.64 -9.00
CA GLY A 76 33.40 6.28 -9.83
C GLY A 76 32.59 5.08 -9.33
N SER A 77 33.02 4.41 -8.25
CA SER A 77 32.28 3.33 -7.60
C SER A 77 30.97 3.82 -6.99
N VAL A 78 30.05 2.90 -6.68
CA VAL A 78 28.75 3.20 -6.05
C VAL A 78 28.78 2.79 -4.58
N LEU A 79 28.31 3.67 -3.69
CA LEU A 79 28.15 3.36 -2.28
C LEU A 79 26.68 3.48 -1.85
N CYS A 80 26.23 2.53 -1.03
CA CYS A 80 25.07 2.68 -0.15
C CYS A 80 25.41 2.22 1.26
N ILE A 81 24.44 2.30 2.16
CA ILE A 81 24.56 1.81 3.53
C ILE A 81 23.37 0.93 3.88
N GLY A 82 23.60 -0.07 4.72
CA GLY A 82 22.58 -0.86 5.39
C GLY A 82 22.53 -0.55 6.89
N THR A 83 22.09 -1.53 7.66
CA THR A 83 21.80 -1.40 9.09
C THR A 83 23.04 -1.11 9.96
N THR A 84 24.19 -1.69 9.59
CA THR A 84 25.46 -1.56 10.36
C THR A 84 26.70 -1.39 9.47
N HIS A 85 26.54 -1.50 8.15
CA HIS A 85 27.64 -1.50 7.18
C HIS A 85 27.39 -0.53 6.03
N ALA A 86 28.45 0.06 5.50
CA ALA A 86 28.49 0.61 4.15
C ALA A 86 28.84 -0.50 3.15
N PHE A 87 28.32 -0.38 1.93
CA PHE A 87 28.57 -1.31 0.84
C PHE A 87 29.10 -0.53 -0.37
N ILE A 88 30.23 -0.96 -0.91
CA ILE A 88 30.87 -0.34 -2.07
C ILE A 88 30.87 -1.33 -3.23
N SER A 89 30.38 -0.90 -4.38
CA SER A 89 30.38 -1.67 -5.63
C SER A 89 31.19 -0.97 -6.70
N VAL A 90 32.09 -1.71 -7.34
CA VAL A 90 32.90 -1.28 -8.49
C VAL A 90 32.32 -1.74 -9.83
N ASP A 91 31.21 -2.50 -9.79
CA ASP A 91 30.63 -3.23 -10.92
C ASP A 91 29.12 -3.00 -11.04
N GLU A 92 28.71 -1.74 -10.82
CA GLU A 92 27.34 -1.24 -11.00
C GLU A 92 26.28 -2.04 -10.20
N GLY A 93 26.65 -2.43 -8.98
CA GLY A 93 25.77 -3.06 -8.00
C GLY A 93 25.71 -4.59 -8.09
N THR A 94 26.48 -5.20 -8.98
CA THR A 94 26.53 -6.67 -9.14
C THR A 94 27.16 -7.35 -7.92
N SER A 95 28.24 -6.78 -7.39
CA SER A 95 28.91 -7.23 -6.17
C SER A 95 29.24 -6.06 -5.24
N TRP A 96 29.40 -6.37 -3.95
CA TRP A 96 29.56 -5.36 -2.90
C TRP A 96 30.65 -5.77 -1.90
N VAL A 97 31.55 -4.85 -1.59
CA VAL A 97 32.50 -4.93 -0.48
C VAL A 97 31.92 -4.19 0.72
N SER A 98 31.87 -4.83 1.89
CA SER A 98 31.28 -4.27 3.10
C SER A 98 32.32 -3.61 4.01
N HIS A 99 31.99 -2.45 4.56
CA HIS A 99 32.76 -1.72 5.58
C HIS A 99 31.86 -1.41 6.77
N ARG A 100 32.35 -1.56 8.01
CA ARG A 100 31.55 -1.24 9.20
C ARG A 100 31.32 0.28 9.32
N LEU A 101 30.11 0.67 9.70
CA LEU A 101 29.78 2.06 10.03
C LEU A 101 30.22 2.43 11.45
N PHE A 102 30.22 1.46 12.36
CA PHE A 102 30.55 1.60 13.77
C PHE A 102 30.86 0.23 14.37
N ASP A 103 31.71 0.19 15.40
CA ASP A 103 32.09 -1.06 16.06
C ASP A 103 31.04 -1.54 17.08
N ASP A 104 30.31 -0.61 17.69
CA ASP A 104 29.29 -0.89 18.69
C ASP A 104 27.89 -0.99 18.08
N THR A 105 27.50 -2.22 17.75
CA THR A 105 26.16 -2.53 17.23
C THR A 105 25.08 -2.60 18.32
N GLY A 106 25.45 -2.48 19.60
CA GLY A 106 24.50 -2.38 20.71
C GLY A 106 23.95 -0.96 20.86
N THR A 107 24.76 0.05 20.53
CA THR A 107 24.39 1.46 20.64
C THR A 107 23.73 1.99 19.37
N TYR A 108 24.10 1.48 18.19
CA TYR A 108 23.67 2.04 16.91
C TYR A 108 23.07 0.98 15.98
N ARG A 109 21.94 1.33 15.38
CA ARG A 109 21.28 0.53 14.34
C ARG A 109 20.58 1.47 13.34
N VAL A 110 21.10 1.54 12.12
CA VAL A 110 20.62 2.43 11.06
C VAL A 110 19.23 1.98 10.59
N SER A 111 18.28 2.92 10.50
CA SER A 111 16.96 2.68 9.92
C SER A 111 16.98 2.46 8.41
N ASN A 112 15.99 1.73 7.86
CA ASN A 112 15.85 1.55 6.41
C ASN A 112 15.61 2.87 5.65
N GLU A 113 14.88 3.79 6.27
CA GLU A 113 14.78 5.15 5.79
C GLU A 113 15.95 5.99 6.33
N ARG A 114 16.70 6.62 5.42
CA ARG A 114 17.96 7.32 5.70
C ARG A 114 18.31 8.26 4.56
N ALA A 115 19.11 9.27 4.87
CA ALA A 115 19.66 10.19 3.90
C ALA A 115 21.18 9.94 3.76
N LEU A 116 21.69 10.00 2.53
CA LEU A 116 23.10 9.80 2.21
C LEU A 116 23.52 10.79 1.14
N LEU A 117 24.67 11.42 1.34
CA LEU A 117 25.22 12.41 0.42
C LEU A 117 26.74 12.38 0.45
N ARG A 118 27.35 12.39 -0.73
CA ARG A 118 28.76 12.72 -0.88
C ARG A 118 28.86 14.18 -1.26
N THR A 119 29.53 14.97 -0.42
CA THR A 119 29.78 16.39 -0.67
C THR A 119 30.74 16.57 -1.84
N ARG A 120 30.77 17.77 -2.43
CA ARG A 120 31.70 18.15 -3.50
C ARG A 120 33.17 18.00 -3.08
N ASP A 121 33.45 18.15 -1.79
CA ASP A 121 34.79 17.97 -1.20
C ASP A 121 35.10 16.51 -0.84
N GLY A 122 34.23 15.55 -1.18
CA GLY A 122 34.45 14.12 -0.99
C GLY A 122 34.09 13.56 0.39
N VAL A 123 33.62 14.40 1.34
CA VAL A 123 33.08 13.91 2.61
C VAL A 123 31.73 13.25 2.36
N ILE A 124 31.55 12.02 2.84
CA ILE A 124 30.25 11.35 2.84
C ILE A 124 29.56 11.63 4.17
N VAL A 125 28.28 12.01 4.12
CA VAL A 125 27.43 12.27 5.27
C VAL A 125 26.22 11.36 5.19
N SER A 126 25.96 10.64 6.27
CA SER A 126 24.78 9.78 6.42
C SER A 126 23.97 10.23 7.62
N ALA A 127 22.65 10.34 7.46
CA ALA A 127 21.71 10.67 8.53
C ALA A 127 20.59 9.62 8.60
N TRP A 128 20.22 9.20 9.80
CA TRP A 128 19.30 8.08 10.02
C TRP A 128 18.68 8.11 11.42
N MET A 129 17.59 7.35 11.58
CA MET A 129 16.95 7.14 12.88
C MET A 129 17.61 5.96 13.59
N ASN A 130 18.00 6.12 14.85
CA ASN A 130 18.67 5.05 15.59
C ASN A 130 17.67 4.05 16.18
N LEU A 131 17.54 2.91 15.51
CA LEU A 131 16.64 1.83 15.91
C LEU A 131 17.08 1.12 17.19
N ALA A 132 18.33 1.26 17.62
CA ALA A 132 18.80 0.68 18.88
C ALA A 132 18.29 1.47 20.10
N GLU A 133 17.99 2.76 19.93
CA GLU A 133 17.45 3.62 20.99
C GLU A 133 15.92 3.77 20.96
N MET A 134 15.24 3.11 20.02
CA MET A 134 13.81 3.24 19.82
C MET A 134 13.03 2.80 21.07
N ARG A 135 12.18 3.69 21.61
CA ARG A 135 11.30 3.38 22.74
C ARG A 135 9.90 3.92 22.49
N ARG A 136 8.90 3.09 22.83
CA ARG A 136 7.48 3.43 22.79
C ARG A 136 6.91 3.15 24.19
N PRO A 137 6.31 4.13 24.87
CA PRO A 137 5.74 3.91 26.20
C PRO A 137 4.56 2.93 26.14
N GLU A 138 4.34 2.20 27.23
CA GLU A 138 3.17 1.35 27.41
C GLU A 138 2.18 2.01 28.39
N PRO A 139 0.86 2.04 28.10
CA PRO A 139 0.24 1.54 26.87
C PRO A 139 0.57 2.44 25.66
N ARG A 140 0.68 1.85 24.46
CA ARG A 140 0.93 2.59 23.21
C ARG A 140 -0.28 3.42 22.78
N ARG A 141 -0.44 4.57 23.43
CA ARG A 141 -1.50 5.53 23.14
C ARG A 141 -0.87 6.80 22.60
N TRP A 142 -1.31 7.23 21.42
CA TRP A 142 -0.88 8.47 20.80
C TRP A 142 -1.69 9.67 21.34
N GLU A 143 -1.63 9.86 22.66
CA GLU A 143 -2.34 10.89 23.40
C GLU A 143 -1.67 11.08 24.78
N GLY A 144 -1.87 12.25 25.39
CA GLY A 144 -1.33 12.56 26.71
C GLY A 144 -0.82 13.99 26.83
N ASP A 145 -0.04 14.26 27.86
CA ASP A 145 0.63 15.53 28.04
C ASP A 145 2.04 15.54 27.39
N GLU A 146 2.75 16.65 27.56
CA GLU A 146 4.10 16.81 27.03
C GLU A 146 5.11 15.80 27.62
N ALA A 147 4.94 15.41 28.88
CA ALA A 147 5.81 14.43 29.51
C ALA A 147 5.62 13.03 28.89
N VAL A 148 4.43 12.74 28.35
CA VAL A 148 4.16 11.46 27.68
C VAL A 148 4.78 11.42 26.28
N PHE A 149 4.58 12.41 25.40
CA PHE A 149 5.15 12.30 24.04
C PHE A 149 6.69 12.31 24.07
N ARG A 150 7.32 12.94 25.07
CA ARG A 150 8.77 12.90 25.28
C ARG A 150 9.32 11.52 25.64
N GLN A 151 8.47 10.57 26.03
CA GLN A 151 8.85 9.17 26.25
C GLN A 151 8.90 8.35 24.95
N TRP A 152 8.30 8.84 23.87
CA TRP A 152 8.46 8.27 22.54
C TRP A 152 9.83 8.68 22.02
N VAL A 153 10.76 7.72 21.95
CA VAL A 153 12.15 7.96 21.57
C VAL A 153 12.45 7.28 20.24
N LEU A 154 12.91 8.06 19.27
CA LEU A 154 13.49 7.61 18.00
C LEU A 154 14.44 8.71 17.50
N PRO A 155 15.69 8.76 18.02
CA PRO A 155 16.60 9.87 17.77
C PRO A 155 17.19 9.81 16.37
N THR A 156 17.52 10.99 15.83
CA THR A 156 18.29 11.11 14.60
C THR A 156 19.77 11.22 14.91
N TYR A 157 20.57 10.44 14.18
CA TYR A 157 22.02 10.47 14.21
C TYR A 157 22.59 10.81 12.84
N VAL A 158 23.79 11.38 12.85
CA VAL A 158 24.60 11.64 11.65
C VAL A 158 25.97 11.03 11.83
N CYS A 159 26.50 10.35 10.82
CA CYS A 159 27.90 9.95 10.77
C CYS A 159 28.54 10.37 9.44
N ARG A 160 29.87 10.41 9.44
CA ARG A 160 30.67 10.94 8.32
C ARG A 160 31.76 9.96 7.93
N SER A 161 32.10 9.91 6.65
CA SER A 161 33.30 9.26 6.15
C SER A 161 34.16 10.27 5.38
N LEU A 162 35.48 10.17 5.58
CA LEU A 162 36.49 11.03 4.96
C LEU A 162 37.32 10.29 3.89
N ASP A 163 37.07 9.00 3.69
CA ASP A 163 37.87 8.10 2.86
C ASP A 163 37.02 7.26 1.91
N ASP A 164 35.97 7.90 1.36
CA ASP A 164 35.01 7.30 0.42
C ASP A 164 34.32 6.03 0.99
N GLY A 165 33.99 6.06 2.29
CA GLY A 165 33.12 5.08 2.94
C GLY A 165 33.83 3.88 3.56
N LYS A 166 35.17 3.87 3.57
CA LYS A 166 35.97 2.77 4.12
C LYS A 166 36.01 2.80 5.64
N THR A 167 36.07 4.00 6.22
CA THR A 167 35.96 4.24 7.67
C THR A 167 34.96 5.35 7.95
N TRP A 168 34.36 5.30 9.14
CA TRP A 168 33.30 6.21 9.56
C TRP A 168 33.59 6.78 10.95
N GLU A 169 33.40 8.08 11.09
CA GLU A 169 33.49 8.77 12.37
C GLU A 169 32.33 8.37 13.30
N THR A 170 32.54 8.53 14.61
CA THR A 170 31.52 8.27 15.63
C THR A 170 30.22 9.05 15.34
N PRO A 171 29.05 8.40 15.34
CA PRO A 171 27.77 9.07 15.12
C PRO A 171 27.49 10.20 16.12
N VAL A 172 26.97 11.31 15.63
CA VAL A 172 26.53 12.49 16.42
C VAL A 172 25.00 12.51 16.48
N LYS A 173 24.44 12.58 17.70
CA LYS A 173 23.00 12.74 17.92
C LYS A 173 22.57 14.17 17.64
N ILE A 174 21.57 14.38 16.78
CA ILE A 174 21.14 15.74 16.36
C ILE A 174 19.68 16.05 16.68
N ASN A 175 18.83 15.06 16.93
CA ASN A 175 17.40 15.26 17.19
C ASN A 175 16.86 14.30 18.26
N MET A 176 15.93 14.81 19.08
CA MET A 176 15.16 14.12 20.13
C MET A 176 13.84 14.87 20.36
N PRO A 177 12.76 14.21 20.82
CA PRO A 177 12.72 12.81 21.22
C PRO A 177 12.47 11.86 20.04
N TRP A 178 11.73 12.29 19.01
CA TRP A 178 11.26 11.41 17.95
C TRP A 178 11.34 12.05 16.57
N CYS A 179 11.98 11.35 15.64
CA CYS A 179 11.90 11.59 14.21
C CYS A 179 11.47 10.30 13.53
N GLY A 180 10.29 10.27 12.92
CA GLY A 180 9.78 9.08 12.23
C GLY A 180 10.19 8.94 10.77
N CYS A 181 11.01 9.86 10.24
CA CYS A 181 11.50 9.84 8.86
C CYS A 181 12.77 10.67 8.68
N ILE A 182 13.73 10.15 7.92
CA ILE A 182 14.91 10.88 7.43
C ILE A 182 15.14 10.48 5.97
N HIS A 183 14.80 11.36 5.03
CA HIS A 183 14.72 10.97 3.62
C HIS A 183 15.57 11.82 2.67
N SER A 184 15.83 13.09 3.01
CA SER A 184 16.44 14.04 2.08
C SER A 184 17.52 14.89 2.75
N ILE A 185 18.68 14.97 2.12
CA ILE A 185 19.78 15.86 2.46
C ILE A 185 20.36 16.44 1.17
N ILE A 186 20.71 17.73 1.17
CA ILE A 186 21.35 18.40 0.03
C ILE A 186 22.59 19.17 0.49
N GLU A 187 23.56 19.33 -0.41
CA GLU A 187 24.61 20.35 -0.31
C GLU A 187 24.28 21.51 -1.24
N THR A 188 23.96 22.65 -0.64
CA THR A 188 23.73 23.89 -1.39
C THR A 188 25.01 24.37 -2.10
N ARG A 189 24.90 25.28 -3.07
CA ARG A 189 26.04 25.79 -3.84
C ARG A 189 27.14 26.46 -3.00
N ASN A 190 26.80 26.93 -1.79
CA ASN A 190 27.75 27.56 -0.87
C ASN A 190 28.39 26.56 0.11
N GLY A 191 28.18 25.25 -0.08
CA GLY A 191 28.77 24.18 0.73
C GLY A 191 28.00 23.83 2.01
N ARG A 192 26.88 24.52 2.28
CA ARG A 192 26.01 24.20 3.42
C ARG A 192 25.20 22.94 3.18
N LEU A 193 25.12 22.10 4.21
CA LEU A 193 24.25 20.93 4.25
C LEU A 193 22.90 21.28 4.86
N VAL A 194 21.82 20.79 4.26
CA VAL A 194 20.46 20.92 4.78
C VAL A 194 19.80 19.54 4.77
N LEU A 195 19.39 19.08 5.94
CA LEU A 195 18.76 17.78 6.19
C LEU A 195 17.29 18.01 6.54
N ALA A 196 16.38 17.34 5.83
CA ALA A 196 14.96 17.30 6.17
C ALA A 196 14.71 16.35 7.34
N ALA A 197 13.87 16.77 8.29
CA ALA A 197 13.53 16.03 9.48
C ALA A 197 12.15 16.43 10.00
N GLN A 198 11.78 15.92 11.17
CA GLN A 198 10.56 16.27 11.87
C GLN A 198 10.68 16.04 13.37
N GLU A 199 9.68 16.52 14.11
CA GLU A 199 9.49 16.24 15.53
C GLU A 199 8.02 15.97 15.86
N ILE A 200 7.77 15.32 16.99
CA ILE A 200 6.44 15.31 17.62
C ILE A 200 6.30 16.59 18.45
N ILE A 201 5.19 17.29 18.30
CA ILE A 201 4.87 18.50 19.06
C ILE A 201 3.79 18.23 20.12
N PRO A 202 3.60 19.10 21.14
CA PRO A 202 2.62 18.91 22.22
C PRO A 202 1.18 18.65 21.78
N ALA A 203 0.84 18.99 20.54
CA ALA A 203 -0.47 18.74 19.97
C ALA A 203 -0.64 17.33 19.37
N TRP A 204 0.29 16.40 19.62
CA TRP A 204 0.28 14.99 19.17
C TRP A 204 0.15 14.81 17.67
N ARG A 205 0.93 15.60 16.97
CA ARG A 205 1.15 15.46 15.53
C ARG A 205 2.60 15.70 15.23
N HIS A 206 2.98 15.28 14.05
CA HIS A 206 4.30 15.50 13.50
C HIS A 206 4.40 16.89 12.88
N ALA A 207 5.54 17.54 13.08
CA ALA A 207 5.82 18.84 12.50
C ALA A 207 7.20 18.84 11.85
N GLY A 208 7.25 19.30 10.60
CA GLY A 208 8.44 19.25 9.78
C GLY A 208 9.46 20.28 10.24
N CYS A 209 10.73 19.96 10.10
CA CYS A 209 11.82 20.89 10.35
C CYS A 209 13.04 20.50 9.51
N THR A 210 14.10 21.29 9.62
CA THR A 210 15.38 20.99 8.99
C THR A 210 16.53 21.18 9.96
N PHE A 211 17.61 20.45 9.73
CA PHE A 211 18.89 20.66 10.39
C PHE A 211 19.91 21.15 9.36
N VAL A 212 20.68 22.16 9.73
CA VAL A 212 21.64 22.84 8.87
C VAL A 212 23.05 22.73 9.42
N SER A 213 24.01 22.40 8.56
CA SER A 213 25.43 22.33 8.91
C SER A 213 26.28 23.17 7.96
N ASN A 214 27.20 23.97 8.51
CA ASN A 214 28.21 24.74 7.76
C ASN A 214 29.61 24.13 7.81
N ASP A 215 29.79 22.99 8.50
CA ASP A 215 31.08 22.38 8.79
C ASP A 215 31.14 20.90 8.37
N LYS A 216 30.45 20.61 7.25
CA LYS A 216 30.40 19.28 6.61
C LYS A 216 29.82 18.17 7.50
N GLY A 217 28.89 18.54 8.38
CA GLY A 217 28.08 17.63 9.19
C GLY A 217 28.61 17.41 10.61
N LYS A 218 29.54 18.24 11.09
CA LYS A 218 30.05 18.15 12.47
C LYS A 218 29.06 18.74 13.47
N THR A 219 28.53 19.93 13.17
CA THR A 219 27.57 20.61 14.02
C THR A 219 26.33 21.01 13.23
N TRP A 220 25.18 20.96 13.90
CA TRP A 220 23.87 21.13 13.26
C TRP A 220 23.04 22.15 14.02
N ARG A 221 22.36 23.02 13.28
CA ARG A 221 21.38 23.96 13.81
C ARG A 221 20.00 23.68 13.24
N LYS A 222 19.01 23.57 14.12
CA LYS A 222 17.62 23.33 13.76
C LYS A 222 16.93 24.62 13.25
N SER A 223 15.99 24.48 12.33
CA SER A 223 15.12 25.56 11.85
C SER A 223 13.84 25.73 12.70
N ASN A 224 12.97 26.66 12.29
CA ASN A 224 11.60 26.74 12.81
C ASN A 224 10.78 25.47 12.47
N ILE A 225 9.71 25.27 13.23
CA ILE A 225 8.79 24.17 13.02
C ILE A 225 7.74 24.53 11.97
N LEU A 226 7.44 23.58 11.08
CA LEU A 226 6.36 23.62 10.10
C LEU A 226 5.26 22.69 10.56
N ASP A 227 4.11 23.24 10.95
CA ASP A 227 2.97 22.48 11.44
C ASP A 227 1.68 22.91 10.73
N ILE A 228 1.00 21.98 10.08
CA ILE A 228 -0.24 22.26 9.33
C ILE A 228 -1.47 22.42 10.24
N GLY A 229 -1.37 22.03 11.52
CA GLY A 229 -2.47 22.15 12.49
C GLY A 229 -3.61 21.14 12.31
N VAL A 230 -3.40 20.08 11.53
CA VAL A 230 -4.43 19.06 11.21
C VAL A 230 -4.05 17.71 11.81
N GLY A 231 -5.06 17.04 12.39
CA GLY A 231 -4.97 15.68 12.92
C GLY A 231 -4.43 15.59 14.35
N HIS A 232 -4.65 14.43 14.98
CA HIS A 232 -4.22 14.08 16.33
C HIS A 232 -4.05 12.55 16.41
N HIS A 233 -3.09 12.03 15.65
CA HIS A 233 -2.71 10.62 15.60
C HIS A 233 -1.27 10.52 15.05
N ASP A 234 -0.70 9.32 15.07
CA ASP A 234 0.68 9.02 14.67
C ASP A 234 1.02 9.26 13.18
N HIS A 235 0.03 9.62 12.38
CA HIS A 235 0.18 9.99 10.96
C HIS A 235 -0.22 11.44 10.68
N ALA A 236 -0.58 12.20 11.71
CA ALA A 236 -1.07 13.56 11.61
C ALA A 236 0.06 14.57 11.42
N GLY A 237 -0.28 15.72 10.81
CA GLY A 237 0.63 16.84 10.64
C GLY A 237 1.46 16.79 9.36
N SER A 238 2.66 17.34 9.40
CA SER A 238 3.62 17.37 8.29
C SER A 238 4.90 16.65 8.68
N ILE A 239 5.26 15.61 7.91
CA ILE A 239 6.14 14.54 8.40
C ILE A 239 7.42 14.43 7.58
N GLU A 240 7.29 13.90 6.37
CA GLU A 240 8.42 13.40 5.58
C GLU A 240 8.78 14.46 4.53
N GLY A 241 9.89 15.17 4.76
CA GLY A 241 10.32 16.31 3.96
C GLY A 241 11.34 15.95 2.86
N THR A 242 11.30 16.70 1.75
CA THR A 242 12.28 16.61 0.67
C THR A 242 12.68 17.99 0.16
N LEU A 243 13.94 18.15 -0.26
CA LEU A 243 14.61 19.44 -0.47
C LEU A 243 15.21 19.56 -1.86
N VAL A 244 15.18 20.78 -2.41
CA VAL A 244 16.00 21.17 -3.56
C VAL A 244 16.42 22.63 -3.46
N GLU A 245 17.66 22.95 -3.77
CA GLU A 245 18.09 24.34 -3.93
C GLU A 245 17.69 24.83 -5.33
N ARG A 246 16.99 25.97 -5.39
CA ARG A 246 16.58 26.67 -6.61
C ARG A 246 17.72 27.47 -7.24
N ALA A 247 17.56 27.84 -8.50
CA ALA A 247 18.55 28.62 -9.26
C ALA A 247 18.89 29.98 -8.61
N ASP A 248 17.92 30.59 -7.94
CA ASP A 248 18.08 31.85 -7.18
C ASP A 248 18.79 31.70 -5.82
N GLY A 249 19.09 30.46 -5.40
CA GLY A 249 19.74 30.15 -4.12
C GLY A 249 18.77 29.94 -2.96
N SER A 250 17.47 30.15 -3.17
CA SER A 250 16.46 29.72 -2.20
C SER A 250 16.36 28.20 -2.14
N ILE A 251 15.94 27.65 -1.01
CA ILE A 251 15.68 26.22 -0.86
C ILE A 251 14.18 26.01 -0.84
N TYR A 252 13.71 25.10 -1.68
CA TYR A 252 12.33 24.66 -1.73
C TYR A 252 12.17 23.31 -1.03
N GLN A 253 11.12 23.18 -0.24
CA GLN A 253 10.80 21.94 0.46
C GLN A 253 9.38 21.50 0.15
N LEU A 254 9.19 20.19 -0.02
CA LEU A 254 7.89 19.53 0.01
C LEU A 254 7.78 18.63 1.23
N LEU A 255 6.61 18.54 1.84
CA LEU A 255 6.32 17.72 3.01
C LEU A 255 5.09 16.83 2.77
N ARG A 256 5.21 15.56 3.15
CA ARG A 256 4.07 14.64 3.24
C ARG A 256 3.04 15.17 4.25
N THR A 257 1.77 15.10 3.84
CA THR A 257 0.60 15.26 4.74
C THR A 257 -0.47 14.21 4.42
N GLU A 258 -1.50 14.13 5.26
CA GLU A 258 -2.69 13.29 5.04
C GLU A 258 -3.84 13.98 4.30
N THR A 259 -3.64 15.24 3.91
CA THR A 259 -4.70 16.08 3.33
C THR A 259 -5.02 15.74 1.86
N GLY A 260 -4.25 14.84 1.25
CA GLY A 260 -4.31 14.50 -0.18
C GLY A 260 -3.40 15.36 -1.07
N TYR A 261 -2.55 16.19 -0.46
CA TYR A 261 -1.60 17.08 -1.13
C TYR A 261 -0.27 17.13 -0.37
N LEU A 262 0.82 17.36 -1.10
CA LEU A 262 2.07 17.79 -0.47
C LEU A 262 1.96 19.25 -0.01
N TYR A 263 2.60 19.58 1.09
CA TYR A 263 2.75 20.95 1.54
C TYR A 263 4.12 21.48 1.13
N GLU A 264 4.23 22.77 0.88
CA GLU A 264 5.45 23.41 0.43
C GLU A 264 5.87 24.53 1.36
N ALA A 265 7.17 24.80 1.42
CA ALA A 265 7.76 25.96 2.07
C ALA A 265 9.02 26.41 1.32
N THR A 266 9.44 27.65 1.52
CA THR A 266 10.68 28.20 0.96
C THR A 266 11.57 28.79 2.04
N SER A 267 12.88 28.60 1.92
CA SER A 267 13.89 29.22 2.77
C SER A 267 14.85 30.06 1.94
N THR A 268 15.16 31.27 2.39
CA THR A 268 16.08 32.21 1.72
C THR A 268 17.39 32.43 2.50
N ASP A 269 17.52 31.82 3.69
CA ASP A 269 18.68 31.94 4.57
C ASP A 269 19.48 30.62 4.71
N GLY A 270 19.31 29.74 3.71
CA GLY A 270 19.98 28.45 3.64
C GLY A 270 19.41 27.42 4.63
N GLY A 271 18.09 27.34 4.74
CA GLY A 271 17.37 26.29 5.47
C GLY A 271 17.22 26.52 6.96
N LEU A 272 17.42 27.74 7.46
CA LEU A 272 17.33 28.07 8.89
C LEU A 272 15.95 28.58 9.27
N THR A 273 15.33 29.33 8.37
CA THR A 273 13.94 29.75 8.49
C THR A 273 13.17 29.37 7.23
N TRP A 274 11.94 28.95 7.43
CA TRP A 274 11.01 28.54 6.39
C TRP A 274 9.78 29.42 6.42
N GLU A 275 9.45 29.97 5.26
CA GLU A 275 8.33 30.88 5.02
C GLU A 275 7.41 30.31 3.93
N ASN A 276 6.25 30.96 3.76
CA ASN A 276 5.24 30.58 2.76
C ASN A 276 4.79 29.11 2.89
N PHE A 277 4.70 28.63 4.12
CA PHE A 277 4.28 27.26 4.40
C PHE A 277 2.79 27.08 4.11
N GLY A 278 2.45 26.17 3.20
CA GLY A 278 1.08 25.95 2.79
C GLY A 278 0.89 24.76 1.85
N ARG A 279 -0.35 24.53 1.42
CA ARG A 279 -0.69 23.45 0.50
C ARG A 279 -0.20 23.76 -0.91
N SER A 280 0.56 22.84 -1.51
CA SER A 280 0.98 22.93 -2.92
C SER A 280 -0.14 22.52 -3.89
N SER A 281 0.12 22.63 -5.19
CA SER A 281 -0.75 22.06 -6.24
C SER A 281 -0.56 20.55 -6.44
N ILE A 282 0.43 19.93 -5.80
CA ILE A 282 0.80 18.54 -6.02
C ILE A 282 -0.09 17.61 -5.19
N ARG A 283 -0.90 16.82 -5.89
CA ARG A 283 -1.70 15.77 -5.27
C ARG A 283 -0.82 14.61 -4.82
N SER A 284 -1.08 14.09 -3.64
CA SER A 284 -0.31 12.98 -3.05
C SER A 284 -1.17 12.12 -2.16
N VAL A 285 -0.72 10.89 -1.94
CA VAL A 285 -1.18 10.05 -0.84
C VAL A 285 -0.29 10.29 0.40
N THR A 286 -0.65 9.68 1.52
CA THR A 286 0.13 9.67 2.77
C THR A 286 1.45 8.90 2.61
N CYS A 287 2.41 9.39 1.83
CA CYS A 287 3.77 8.85 1.67
C CYS A 287 4.77 9.95 1.31
N CYS A 288 6.06 9.73 1.58
CA CYS A 288 7.12 10.67 1.23
C CYS A 288 7.30 10.80 -0.28
N ALA A 289 7.78 11.98 -0.66
CA ALA A 289 8.21 12.29 -2.00
C ALA A 289 9.70 12.56 -1.99
N GLN A 290 10.32 12.54 -3.16
CA GLN A 290 11.70 12.93 -3.33
C GLN A 290 11.86 13.94 -4.47
N LEU A 291 12.45 15.08 -4.14
CA LEU A 291 12.98 16.06 -5.08
C LEU A 291 14.43 15.73 -5.41
N TYR A 292 14.81 15.90 -6.67
CA TYR A 292 16.19 15.72 -7.13
C TYR A 292 16.55 16.76 -8.18
N ARG A 293 17.64 17.50 -7.98
CA ARG A 293 18.20 18.40 -9.00
C ARG A 293 19.07 17.59 -9.95
N LEU A 294 18.67 17.57 -11.22
CA LEU A 294 19.33 16.79 -12.27
C LEU A 294 20.53 17.53 -12.87
N ALA A 295 21.42 16.77 -13.51
CA ALA A 295 22.59 17.30 -14.22
C ALA A 295 22.20 18.31 -15.31
N ASP A 296 21.07 18.11 -15.99
CA ASP A 296 20.51 19.00 -17.01
C ASP A 296 19.74 20.21 -16.45
N ARG A 297 19.83 20.44 -15.13
CA ARG A 297 19.22 21.54 -14.36
C ARG A 297 17.73 21.39 -14.09
N ARG A 298 17.02 20.44 -14.71
CA ARG A 298 15.62 20.14 -14.35
C ARG A 298 15.54 19.62 -12.92
N ILE A 299 14.34 19.66 -12.36
CA ILE A 299 14.04 19.07 -11.05
C ILE A 299 13.09 17.91 -11.27
N ALA A 300 13.46 16.72 -10.83
CA ALA A 300 12.58 15.58 -10.77
C ALA A 300 11.83 15.56 -9.43
N LEU A 301 10.56 15.17 -9.47
CA LEU A 301 9.77 14.79 -8.31
C LEU A 301 9.35 13.34 -8.48
N LEU A 302 9.71 12.50 -7.52
CA LEU A 302 9.37 11.08 -7.47
C LEU A 302 8.46 10.83 -6.25
N TRP A 303 7.24 10.37 -6.46
CA TRP A 303 6.25 10.21 -5.38
C TRP A 303 5.10 9.28 -5.74
N ASN A 304 4.35 8.86 -4.72
CA ASN A 304 3.06 8.20 -4.91
C ASN A 304 1.97 9.25 -5.18
N HIS A 305 1.75 9.56 -6.46
CA HIS A 305 0.57 10.30 -6.91
C HIS A 305 -0.69 9.44 -6.68
N PRO A 306 -1.88 10.02 -6.41
CA PRO A 306 -3.12 9.26 -6.35
C PRO A 306 -3.27 8.36 -7.57
N VAL A 307 -3.53 7.08 -7.32
CA VAL A 307 -3.53 6.07 -8.38
C VAL A 307 -4.57 6.41 -9.44
N ARG A 308 -4.22 6.21 -10.71
CA ARG A 308 -5.03 6.68 -11.87
C ARG A 308 -6.48 6.21 -11.81
N HIS A 309 -6.68 5.01 -11.28
CA HIS A 309 -7.96 4.32 -11.20
C HIS A 309 -8.76 4.66 -9.93
N ARG A 310 -8.12 5.18 -8.88
CA ARG A 310 -8.77 5.70 -7.65
C ARG A 310 -8.24 7.10 -7.35
N PRO A 311 -8.57 8.10 -8.17
CA PRO A 311 -7.97 9.42 -8.06
C PRO A 311 -8.30 10.12 -6.74
N ALA A 312 -9.36 9.74 -6.02
CA ALA A 312 -9.68 10.31 -4.71
C ALA A 312 -8.98 9.63 -3.53
N ASP A 313 -8.33 8.47 -3.74
CA ASP A 313 -7.63 7.72 -2.70
C ASP A 313 -6.42 8.52 -2.21
N ARG A 314 -6.31 8.66 -0.88
CA ARG A 314 -5.24 9.40 -0.20
C ARG A 314 -4.22 8.50 0.49
N SER A 315 -4.32 7.19 0.29
CA SER A 315 -3.55 6.18 1.03
C SER A 315 -2.91 5.10 0.15
N SER A 316 -3.43 4.88 -1.07
CA SER A 316 -2.89 3.87 -1.99
C SER A 316 -1.50 4.22 -2.48
N ARG A 317 -0.57 3.25 -2.38
CA ARG A 317 0.83 3.41 -2.82
C ARG A 317 1.21 2.39 -3.90
N GLU A 318 0.23 2.03 -4.72
CA GLU A 318 0.37 1.00 -5.77
C GLU A 318 1.17 1.46 -6.97
N GLU A 319 1.08 2.75 -7.31
CA GLU A 319 1.79 3.35 -8.44
C GLU A 319 2.84 4.33 -7.90
N LEU A 320 4.08 4.21 -8.38
CA LEU A 320 5.15 5.17 -8.17
C LEU A 320 5.30 6.02 -9.43
N SER A 321 5.19 7.34 -9.27
CA SER A 321 5.16 8.30 -10.37
C SER A 321 6.33 9.28 -10.30
N ILE A 322 6.78 9.73 -11.47
CA ILE A 322 7.78 10.79 -11.61
C ILE A 322 7.23 11.92 -12.48
N ALA A 323 7.64 13.16 -12.19
CA ALA A 323 7.39 14.34 -13.01
C ALA A 323 8.59 15.27 -12.99
N PHE A 324 8.65 16.19 -13.95
CA PHE A 324 9.77 17.12 -14.11
C PHE A 324 9.29 18.56 -14.08
N SER A 325 10.09 19.42 -13.46
CA SER A 325 9.95 20.88 -13.53
C SER A 325 11.14 21.48 -14.26
N THR A 326 10.85 22.41 -15.17
CA THR A 326 11.83 23.23 -15.92
C THR A 326 11.87 24.68 -15.44
N ASP A 327 11.04 25.03 -14.46
CA ASP A 327 10.79 26.41 -14.00
C ASP A 327 10.89 26.55 -12.48
N GLU A 328 11.82 25.80 -11.87
CA GLU A 328 12.17 25.90 -10.44
C GLU A 328 11.02 25.52 -9.49
N CYS A 329 10.34 24.41 -9.80
CA CYS A 329 9.19 23.85 -9.06
C CYS A 329 7.90 24.68 -9.14
N ARG A 330 7.77 25.60 -10.10
CA ARG A 330 6.52 26.36 -10.27
C ARG A 330 5.45 25.53 -10.98
N THR A 331 5.84 24.80 -12.01
CA THR A 331 4.98 23.86 -12.73
C THR A 331 5.66 22.50 -12.88
N TRP A 332 4.83 21.48 -13.12
CA TRP A 332 5.26 20.09 -13.25
C TRP A 332 4.66 19.51 -14.54
N SER A 333 5.44 18.68 -15.22
CA SER A 333 4.91 17.83 -16.30
C SER A 333 3.80 16.91 -15.78
N ALA A 334 3.03 16.32 -16.69
CA ALA A 334 2.12 15.24 -16.32
C ALA A 334 2.90 14.11 -15.60
N PRO A 335 2.39 13.56 -14.49
CA PRO A 335 3.03 12.43 -13.82
C PRO A 335 3.08 11.19 -14.72
N VAL A 336 4.22 10.52 -14.75
CA VAL A 336 4.43 9.25 -15.46
C VAL A 336 4.66 8.15 -14.43
N VAL A 337 3.87 7.08 -14.48
CA VAL A 337 4.07 5.89 -13.63
C VAL A 337 5.29 5.12 -14.13
N ILE A 338 6.28 4.92 -13.27
CA ILE A 338 7.53 4.19 -13.61
C ILE A 338 7.60 2.80 -13.00
N ALA A 339 6.82 2.54 -11.96
CA ALA A 339 6.68 1.22 -11.37
C ALA A 339 5.33 1.11 -10.68
N ALA A 340 4.77 -0.09 -10.68
CA ALA A 340 3.55 -0.38 -9.96
C ALA A 340 3.54 -1.78 -9.37
N ASN A 341 2.83 -1.93 -8.25
CA ASN A 341 2.42 -3.21 -7.75
C ASN A 341 0.90 -3.21 -7.69
N TYR A 342 0.27 -3.95 -8.59
CA TYR A 342 -1.18 -4.12 -8.56
C TYR A 342 -1.57 -5.43 -7.87
N ILE A 343 -0.64 -6.36 -7.69
CA ILE A 343 -0.90 -7.69 -7.15
C ILE A 343 -0.78 -7.63 -5.62
N ARG A 344 -1.87 -7.96 -4.92
CA ARG A 344 -1.83 -8.08 -3.45
C ARG A 344 -1.06 -9.35 -3.06
N PRO A 345 -0.13 -9.29 -2.11
CA PRO A 345 0.44 -10.49 -1.49
C PRO A 345 -0.66 -11.34 -0.86
N ASP A 346 -0.47 -12.67 -0.83
CA ASP A 346 -1.50 -13.61 -0.36
C ASP A 346 -1.96 -13.34 1.08
N ALA A 347 -3.22 -13.68 1.34
CA ALA A 347 -3.82 -13.81 2.67
C ALA A 347 -3.65 -12.57 3.57
N GLY A 348 -3.88 -11.37 3.04
CA GLY A 348 -3.98 -10.15 3.85
C GLY A 348 -2.69 -9.72 4.56
N LYS A 349 -1.54 -10.32 4.24
CA LYS A 349 -0.23 -10.06 4.87
C LYS A 349 0.67 -9.12 4.08
N GLY A 350 0.12 -8.30 3.19
CA GLY A 350 0.88 -7.23 2.56
C GLY A 350 -0.02 -6.25 1.83
N ARG A 351 0.41 -4.99 1.78
CA ARG A 351 -0.20 -3.97 0.93
C ARG A 351 0.57 -3.92 -0.39
N PRO A 352 -0.10 -3.69 -1.53
CA PRO A 352 0.54 -3.61 -2.84
C PRO A 352 1.31 -2.30 -2.96
N TRP A 353 2.34 -2.11 -2.14
CA TRP A 353 3.07 -0.84 -2.00
C TRP A 353 4.34 -0.84 -2.84
N VAL A 354 4.61 0.27 -3.51
CA VAL A 354 5.87 0.65 -4.15
C VAL A 354 6.15 2.07 -3.73
N SER A 355 6.81 2.24 -2.58
CA SER A 355 6.82 3.54 -1.87
C SER A 355 8.02 3.73 -0.96
N TYR A 356 8.21 4.96 -0.46
CA TYR A 356 9.47 5.43 0.12
C TYR A 356 10.62 5.42 -0.89
N PRO A 357 10.55 6.27 -1.92
CA PRO A 357 11.39 6.15 -3.09
C PRO A 357 12.73 6.90 -2.97
N TYR A 358 13.80 6.33 -3.51
CA TYR A 358 15.08 7.01 -3.76
C TYR A 358 15.41 6.99 -5.24
N LEU A 359 15.71 8.15 -5.80
CA LEU A 359 16.18 8.47 -7.12
C LEU A 359 17.65 8.85 -7.01
N TYR A 360 18.47 8.23 -7.84
CA TYR A 360 19.89 8.47 -7.96
C TYR A 360 20.23 8.59 -9.45
N GLU A 361 20.71 9.76 -9.87
CA GLU A 361 21.21 9.97 -11.22
C GLU A 361 22.65 9.43 -11.30
N ARG A 362 22.79 8.17 -11.72
CA ARG A 362 24.07 7.43 -11.75
C ARG A 362 25.06 8.09 -12.72
N ARG A 363 24.55 8.52 -13.86
CA ARG A 363 25.18 9.32 -14.92
C ARG A 363 24.14 10.31 -15.42
N PRO A 364 24.51 11.44 -16.06
CA PRO A 364 23.54 12.37 -16.62
C PRO A 364 22.47 11.64 -17.46
N GLY A 365 21.22 11.70 -17.01
CA GLY A 365 20.09 11.02 -17.65
C GLY A 365 19.88 9.54 -17.28
N GLU A 366 20.83 8.84 -16.64
CA GLU A 366 20.65 7.44 -16.21
C GLU A 366 20.15 7.40 -14.76
N PHE A 367 18.90 6.99 -14.56
CA PHE A 367 18.27 6.97 -13.23
C PHE A 367 18.26 5.58 -12.63
N TRP A 368 18.68 5.48 -11.38
CA TRP A 368 18.45 4.33 -10.52
C TRP A 368 17.36 4.70 -9.53
N VAL A 369 16.35 3.84 -9.43
CA VAL A 369 15.22 4.03 -8.50
C VAL A 369 15.10 2.83 -7.59
N THR A 370 15.03 3.10 -6.28
CA THR A 370 14.76 2.07 -5.27
C THR A 370 13.65 2.48 -4.31
N THR A 371 13.00 1.51 -3.67
CA THR A 371 12.02 1.77 -2.61
C THR A 371 12.31 0.97 -1.35
N MET A 372 11.96 1.53 -0.19
CA MET A 372 11.93 0.76 1.07
C MET A 372 10.76 -0.23 1.07
N GLN A 373 9.56 0.22 0.71
CA GLN A 373 8.38 -0.64 0.64
C GLN A 373 8.16 -1.11 -0.79
N GLY A 374 7.95 -2.41 -0.97
CA GLY A 374 7.76 -3.03 -2.27
C GLY A 374 9.03 -3.56 -2.93
N GLY A 375 10.21 -3.19 -2.44
CA GLY A 375 11.48 -3.76 -2.92
C GLY A 375 11.84 -3.40 -4.36
N LEU A 376 11.41 -2.24 -4.87
CA LEU A 376 11.76 -1.80 -6.22
C LEU A 376 13.27 -1.60 -6.35
N ARG A 377 13.87 -2.13 -7.41
CA ARG A 377 15.28 -1.95 -7.79
C ARG A 377 15.32 -1.84 -9.32
N MET A 378 15.21 -0.63 -9.85
CA MET A 378 15.13 -0.41 -11.30
C MET A 378 16.12 0.64 -11.78
N LYS A 379 16.46 0.58 -13.06
CA LYS A 379 17.09 1.67 -13.79
C LYS A 379 16.29 2.03 -15.02
N ILE A 380 16.36 3.29 -15.43
CA ILE A 380 15.68 3.82 -16.63
C ILE A 380 16.39 5.09 -17.10
N ASP A 381 16.44 5.30 -18.41
CA ASP A 381 16.95 6.56 -18.96
C ASP A 381 15.87 7.65 -18.93
N GLN A 382 16.28 8.86 -18.59
CA GLN A 382 15.41 10.03 -18.45
C GLN A 382 14.64 10.34 -19.73
N SER A 383 15.26 10.13 -20.90
CA SER A 383 14.62 10.33 -22.20
C SER A 383 13.46 9.39 -22.46
N ASP A 384 13.46 8.23 -21.81
CA ASP A 384 12.49 7.16 -22.03
C ASP A 384 11.27 7.31 -21.11
N ILE A 385 11.34 8.23 -20.14
CA ILE A 385 10.22 8.61 -19.28
C ILE A 385 9.28 9.55 -20.06
N VAL A 386 8.71 9.02 -21.14
CA VAL A 386 7.77 9.70 -22.04
C VAL A 386 6.57 8.81 -22.33
N ALA A 387 5.36 9.36 -22.09
CA ALA A 387 4.03 9.00 -22.64
C ALA A 387 3.60 7.54 -22.89
N GLN A 388 4.35 6.50 -22.52
CA GLN A 388 3.89 5.12 -22.44
C GLN A 388 3.90 4.68 -20.97
N PRO A 389 2.95 5.17 -20.15
CA PRO A 389 2.94 4.82 -18.75
C PRO A 389 2.76 3.31 -18.60
N VAL A 390 3.29 2.76 -17.49
CA VAL A 390 3.02 1.37 -17.06
C VAL A 390 1.58 0.99 -17.41
N VAL A 391 1.43 0.01 -18.31
CA VAL A 391 0.11 -0.45 -18.77
C VAL A 391 -0.65 -0.95 -17.57
N GLN A 392 -1.79 -0.32 -17.29
CA GLN A 392 -2.66 -0.77 -16.22
C GLN A 392 -3.13 -2.20 -16.56
N PRO A 393 -3.07 -3.15 -15.62
CA PRO A 393 -3.59 -4.49 -15.87
C PRO A 393 -5.06 -4.41 -16.27
N ASP A 394 -5.50 -5.32 -17.14
CA ASP A 394 -6.91 -5.48 -17.44
C ASP A 394 -7.65 -5.76 -16.11
N VAL A 395 -8.59 -4.88 -15.73
CA VAL A 395 -9.22 -4.91 -14.41
C VAL A 395 -10.52 -5.72 -14.44
N ILE A 396 -10.68 -6.60 -13.47
CA ILE A 396 -11.93 -7.24 -13.05
C ILE A 396 -12.38 -6.54 -11.78
N VAL A 397 -13.61 -6.02 -11.74
CA VAL A 397 -14.17 -5.41 -10.53
C VAL A 397 -15.20 -6.34 -9.93
N VAL A 398 -15.04 -6.68 -8.66
CA VAL A 398 -16.07 -7.33 -7.86
C VAL A 398 -16.83 -6.26 -7.10
N ILE A 399 -18.14 -6.16 -7.30
CA ILE A 399 -18.99 -5.22 -6.57
C ILE A 399 -20.18 -5.94 -5.96
N GLY A 400 -20.51 -5.58 -4.72
CA GLY A 400 -21.52 -6.28 -3.97
C GLY A 400 -21.59 -5.79 -2.53
N ASP A 401 -22.26 -6.59 -1.71
CA ASP A 401 -22.45 -6.30 -0.30
C ASP A 401 -21.49 -7.10 0.61
N SER A 402 -21.90 -7.33 1.86
CA SER A 402 -21.21 -8.16 2.84
C SER A 402 -20.83 -9.57 2.38
N THR A 403 -21.50 -10.15 1.38
CA THR A 403 -21.15 -11.49 0.85
C THR A 403 -19.91 -11.48 -0.03
N ALA A 404 -19.45 -10.31 -0.46
CA ALA A 404 -18.26 -10.10 -1.27
C ALA A 404 -17.19 -9.25 -0.56
N ALA A 405 -17.58 -8.42 0.40
CA ALA A 405 -16.68 -7.52 1.14
C ALA A 405 -15.71 -8.27 2.07
N ILE A 406 -14.50 -7.72 2.22
CA ILE A 406 -13.44 -8.30 3.05
C ILE A 406 -13.86 -8.37 4.53
N ARG A 407 -13.66 -9.54 5.16
CA ARG A 407 -13.94 -9.80 6.59
C ARG A 407 -12.78 -10.49 7.31
N GLN A 408 -11.66 -9.76 7.47
CA GLN A 408 -10.39 -10.29 8.01
C GLN A 408 -10.47 -10.97 9.40
N ARG A 409 -11.53 -10.72 10.18
CA ARG A 409 -11.73 -11.35 11.50
C ARG A 409 -12.48 -12.68 11.43
N GLU A 410 -13.16 -12.96 10.32
CA GLU A 410 -14.11 -14.08 10.20
C GLU A 410 -13.73 -15.04 9.06
N VAL A 411 -13.03 -14.55 8.04
CA VAL A 411 -12.71 -15.28 6.82
C VAL A 411 -11.27 -15.00 6.41
N GLY A 412 -10.50 -16.06 6.11
CA GLY A 412 -9.09 -15.95 5.73
C GLY A 412 -8.86 -15.24 4.39
N ALA A 413 -9.73 -15.48 3.42
CA ALA A 413 -9.76 -14.77 2.13
C ALA A 413 -11.20 -14.64 1.64
N VAL A 414 -11.55 -13.69 0.76
CA VAL A 414 -12.85 -13.74 0.06
C VAL A 414 -12.72 -14.37 -1.33
N TYR A 415 -13.83 -14.63 -2.03
CA TYR A 415 -13.77 -15.24 -3.36
C TYR A 415 -13.02 -14.36 -4.36
N ALA A 416 -13.07 -13.03 -4.21
CA ALA A 416 -12.31 -12.10 -5.04
C ALA A 416 -10.78 -12.30 -4.89
N ASP A 417 -10.30 -12.50 -3.66
CA ASP A 417 -8.88 -12.78 -3.38
C ASP A 417 -8.46 -14.14 -3.94
N ARG A 418 -9.33 -15.16 -3.81
CA ARG A 418 -9.09 -16.49 -4.37
C ARG A 418 -9.02 -16.49 -5.90
N VAL A 419 -9.92 -15.74 -6.56
CA VAL A 419 -9.88 -15.55 -8.01
C VAL A 419 -8.57 -14.86 -8.42
N GLN A 420 -8.15 -13.81 -7.70
CA GLN A 420 -6.87 -13.15 -7.97
C GLN A 420 -5.68 -14.12 -7.82
N ALA A 421 -5.68 -14.94 -6.77
CA ALA A 421 -4.63 -15.92 -6.52
C ALA A 421 -4.55 -16.97 -7.64
N ALA A 422 -5.69 -17.55 -8.04
CA ALA A 422 -5.75 -18.53 -9.14
C ALA A 422 -5.31 -17.94 -10.49
N LEU A 423 -5.78 -16.73 -10.83
CA LEU A 423 -5.34 -16.03 -12.05
C LEU A 423 -3.82 -15.78 -12.04
N ARG A 424 -3.25 -15.50 -10.87
CA ARG A 424 -1.81 -15.29 -10.71
C ARG A 424 -1.01 -16.58 -10.84
N GLU A 425 -1.49 -17.69 -10.27
CA GLU A 425 -0.88 -19.02 -10.44
C GLU A 425 -0.82 -19.42 -11.92
N GLU A 426 -1.78 -18.96 -12.71
CA GLU A 426 -1.82 -19.14 -14.18
C GLU A 426 -0.95 -18.14 -14.96
N GLY A 427 -0.25 -17.22 -14.28
CA GLY A 427 0.57 -16.19 -14.92
C GLY A 427 -0.23 -15.05 -15.55
N SER A 428 -1.54 -14.95 -15.29
CA SER A 428 -2.39 -13.91 -15.86
C SER A 428 -2.06 -12.53 -15.27
N LYS A 429 -2.12 -11.51 -16.13
CA LYS A 429 -1.94 -10.10 -15.75
C LYS A 429 -3.25 -9.43 -15.32
N LEU A 430 -4.35 -10.17 -15.23
CA LEU A 430 -5.65 -9.65 -14.80
C LEU A 430 -5.61 -9.23 -13.31
N LEU A 431 -6.10 -8.02 -13.03
CA LEU A 431 -6.21 -7.49 -11.67
C LEU A 431 -7.66 -7.58 -11.19
N VAL A 432 -7.89 -8.23 -10.05
CA VAL A 432 -9.18 -8.25 -9.36
C VAL A 432 -9.21 -7.15 -8.30
N VAL A 433 -10.08 -6.16 -8.50
CA VAL A 433 -10.37 -5.11 -7.54
C VAL A 433 -11.68 -5.44 -6.83
N ASN A 434 -11.62 -5.66 -5.52
CA ASN A 434 -12.81 -5.83 -4.69
C ASN A 434 -13.35 -4.47 -4.23
N ALA A 435 -14.45 -4.03 -4.85
CA ALA A 435 -15.18 -2.81 -4.55
C ALA A 435 -16.48 -3.07 -3.74
N ALA A 436 -16.64 -4.25 -3.15
CA ALA A 436 -17.79 -4.59 -2.32
C ALA A 436 -17.72 -3.91 -0.94
N VAL A 437 -18.87 -3.45 -0.43
CA VAL A 437 -18.98 -2.76 0.86
C VAL A 437 -20.08 -3.42 1.69
N SER A 438 -19.75 -3.79 2.92
CA SER A 438 -20.72 -4.39 3.82
C SER A 438 -21.88 -3.42 4.09
N GLY A 439 -23.12 -3.90 3.90
CA GLY A 439 -24.34 -3.11 4.13
C GLY A 439 -24.88 -2.40 2.89
N ASP A 440 -24.14 -2.38 1.77
CA ASP A 440 -24.64 -1.78 0.54
C ASP A 440 -25.88 -2.50 0.01
N THR A 441 -26.76 -1.70 -0.60
CA THR A 441 -27.86 -2.16 -1.44
C THR A 441 -27.60 -1.73 -2.89
N SER A 442 -28.38 -2.29 -3.82
CA SER A 442 -28.39 -1.86 -5.22
C SER A 442 -28.77 -0.37 -5.42
N ASP A 443 -29.41 0.26 -4.43
CA ASP A 443 -29.70 1.69 -4.40
C ASP A 443 -28.51 2.51 -3.89
N SER A 444 -27.90 2.13 -2.75
CA SER A 444 -26.83 2.92 -2.14
C SER A 444 -25.57 2.95 -3.01
N VAL A 445 -25.29 1.84 -3.72
CA VAL A 445 -24.10 1.72 -4.57
C VAL A 445 -24.07 2.73 -5.72
N GLN A 446 -25.23 3.20 -6.19
CA GLN A 446 -25.33 4.14 -7.32
C GLN A 446 -24.48 5.40 -7.10
N ALA A 447 -24.42 5.90 -5.86
CA ALA A 447 -23.67 7.10 -5.49
C ALA A 447 -22.14 6.95 -5.71
N ARG A 448 -21.61 5.74 -5.61
CA ARG A 448 -20.18 5.43 -5.75
C ARG A 448 -19.85 4.59 -6.99
N PHE A 449 -20.84 4.20 -7.78
CA PHE A 449 -20.68 3.26 -8.89
C PHE A 449 -19.72 3.78 -9.96
N LYS A 450 -19.86 5.06 -10.35
CA LYS A 450 -18.95 5.68 -11.32
C LYS A 450 -17.50 5.68 -10.82
N GLU A 451 -17.28 6.12 -9.59
CA GLU A 451 -15.94 6.27 -9.03
C GLU A 451 -15.27 4.93 -8.76
N HIS A 452 -16.00 3.97 -8.18
CA HIS A 452 -15.44 2.71 -7.71
C HIS A 452 -15.50 1.60 -8.77
N VAL A 453 -16.20 1.81 -9.90
CA VAL A 453 -16.32 0.82 -10.98
C VAL A 453 -15.98 1.43 -12.33
N LEU A 454 -16.75 2.42 -12.82
CA LEU A 454 -16.63 2.87 -14.22
C LEU A 454 -15.30 3.57 -14.51
N ASN A 455 -14.79 4.36 -13.57
CA ASN A 455 -13.49 5.04 -13.68
C ASN A 455 -12.31 4.04 -13.73
N LEU A 456 -12.51 2.79 -13.33
CA LEU A 456 -11.51 1.73 -13.45
C LEU A 456 -11.39 1.17 -14.87
N ALA A 457 -12.28 1.57 -15.78
CA ALA A 457 -12.42 1.04 -17.14
C ALA A 457 -12.34 -0.51 -17.19
N PRO A 458 -13.15 -1.23 -16.39
CA PRO A 458 -12.98 -2.66 -16.17
C PRO A 458 -13.33 -3.46 -17.42
N LYS A 459 -12.56 -4.53 -17.66
CA LYS A 459 -12.88 -5.53 -18.69
C LYS A 459 -14.06 -6.41 -18.29
N LEU A 460 -14.23 -6.64 -16.99
CA LEU A 460 -15.32 -7.44 -16.43
C LEU A 460 -15.77 -6.88 -15.08
N VAL A 461 -17.07 -6.82 -14.84
CA VAL A 461 -17.66 -6.50 -13.54
C VAL A 461 -18.51 -7.66 -13.05
N VAL A 462 -18.24 -8.13 -11.83
CA VAL A 462 -18.96 -9.21 -11.16
C VAL A 462 -19.85 -8.59 -10.09
N PHE A 463 -21.17 -8.73 -10.23
CA PHE A 463 -22.15 -8.18 -9.28
C PHE A 463 -22.68 -9.27 -8.34
N GLN A 464 -22.60 -9.04 -7.04
CA GLN A 464 -23.29 -9.86 -6.04
C GLN A 464 -24.06 -8.97 -5.04
N PHE A 465 -25.34 -8.77 -5.34
CA PHE A 465 -26.28 -7.99 -4.52
C PHE A 465 -27.54 -8.80 -4.23
N GLY A 466 -28.38 -8.29 -3.33
CA GLY A 466 -29.68 -8.85 -3.02
C GLY A 466 -29.84 -9.25 -1.56
N MET A 467 -28.76 -9.44 -0.82
CA MET A 467 -28.87 -9.81 0.60
C MET A 467 -29.43 -8.64 1.40
N ASN A 468 -28.73 -7.49 1.42
CA ASN A 468 -29.23 -6.31 2.16
C ASN A 468 -30.49 -5.72 1.54
N ASP A 469 -30.62 -5.77 0.21
CA ASP A 469 -31.82 -5.30 -0.50
C ASP A 469 -33.09 -6.00 -0.01
N SER A 470 -33.01 -7.31 0.26
CA SER A 470 -34.14 -8.17 0.64
C SER A 470 -34.58 -8.06 2.10
N VAL A 471 -33.88 -7.28 2.92
CA VAL A 471 -34.13 -7.20 4.36
C VAL A 471 -35.34 -6.32 4.67
N TYR A 472 -36.18 -6.76 5.61
CA TYR A 472 -37.19 -5.95 6.29
C TYR A 472 -36.60 -5.44 7.60
N ASP A 473 -36.54 -4.11 7.76
CA ASP A 473 -36.07 -3.48 8.99
C ASP A 473 -37.15 -3.58 10.10
N VAL A 474 -37.25 -4.74 10.73
CA VAL A 474 -38.27 -5.06 11.74
C VAL A 474 -38.09 -4.32 13.08
N TRP A 475 -36.97 -3.62 13.28
CA TRP A 475 -36.71 -2.77 14.45
C TRP A 475 -37.20 -1.33 14.29
N LYS A 476 -37.59 -0.90 13.08
CA LYS A 476 -38.18 0.43 12.89
C LYS A 476 -39.51 0.55 13.63
N LYS A 477 -39.92 1.79 13.95
CA LYS A 477 -41.20 2.09 14.59
C LYS A 477 -42.00 3.04 13.69
N PRO A 478 -43.05 2.57 12.98
CA PRO A 478 -43.49 1.18 12.88
C PRO A 478 -42.49 0.28 12.09
N PRO A 479 -42.54 -1.06 12.25
CA PRO A 479 -41.70 -1.98 11.47
C PRO A 479 -41.89 -1.78 9.97
N ALA A 480 -40.82 -1.96 9.19
CA ALA A 480 -40.89 -1.84 7.74
C ALA A 480 -41.85 -2.90 7.15
N LYS A 481 -42.75 -2.46 6.27
CA LYS A 481 -43.71 -3.33 5.56
C LYS A 481 -43.16 -3.85 4.23
N HIS A 482 -42.03 -3.32 3.79
CA HIS A 482 -41.38 -3.63 2.53
C HIS A 482 -39.89 -3.87 2.78
N THR A 483 -39.25 -4.56 1.84
CA THR A 483 -37.80 -4.74 1.83
C THR A 483 -37.09 -3.40 1.65
N ARG A 484 -35.80 -3.31 2.05
CA ARG A 484 -35.00 -2.07 1.92
C ARG A 484 -34.99 -1.52 0.50
N VAL A 485 -34.96 -2.41 -0.50
CA VAL A 485 -35.19 -2.06 -1.90
C VAL A 485 -36.32 -2.94 -2.43
N PRO A 486 -37.40 -2.39 -3.02
CA PRO A 486 -38.42 -3.21 -3.68
C PRO A 486 -37.83 -4.07 -4.82
N VAL A 487 -38.33 -5.29 -5.02
CA VAL A 487 -37.72 -6.25 -5.97
C VAL A 487 -37.72 -5.75 -7.42
N GLU A 488 -38.75 -4.99 -7.82
CA GLU A 488 -38.84 -4.37 -9.14
C GLU A 488 -37.73 -3.31 -9.32
N ARG A 489 -37.53 -2.47 -8.30
CA ARG A 489 -36.48 -1.45 -8.27
C ARG A 489 -35.08 -2.06 -8.25
N PHE A 490 -34.88 -3.13 -7.49
CA PHE A 490 -33.66 -3.92 -7.52
C PHE A 490 -33.34 -4.43 -8.93
N GLY A 491 -34.33 -5.01 -9.62
CA GLY A 491 -34.17 -5.44 -11.01
C GLY A 491 -33.85 -4.28 -11.96
N GLN A 492 -34.46 -3.10 -11.77
CA GLN A 492 -34.16 -1.89 -12.54
C GLN A 492 -32.71 -1.42 -12.30
N ASN A 493 -32.27 -1.40 -11.05
CA ASN A 493 -30.91 -1.03 -10.67
C ASN A 493 -29.88 -1.96 -11.33
N LEU A 494 -30.08 -3.27 -11.30
CA LEU A 494 -29.19 -4.23 -11.96
C LEU A 494 -29.12 -4.00 -13.48
N ARG A 495 -30.26 -3.80 -14.15
CA ARG A 495 -30.28 -3.51 -15.60
C ARG A 495 -29.53 -2.23 -15.92
N SER A 496 -29.75 -1.17 -15.14
CA SER A 496 -29.06 0.10 -15.33
C SER A 496 -27.54 -0.04 -15.13
N MET A 497 -27.09 -0.75 -14.10
CA MET A 497 -25.65 -0.97 -13.88
C MET A 497 -25.02 -1.84 -14.97
N VAL A 498 -25.73 -2.87 -15.46
CA VAL A 498 -25.29 -3.69 -16.61
C VAL A 498 -25.11 -2.81 -17.86
N GLU A 499 -26.07 -1.94 -18.14
CA GLU A 499 -26.01 -1.02 -19.27
C GLU A 499 -24.84 -0.04 -19.13
N GLN A 500 -24.68 0.59 -17.96
CA GLN A 500 -23.57 1.51 -17.69
C GLN A 500 -22.19 0.85 -17.91
N VAL A 501 -22.00 -0.39 -17.46
CA VAL A 501 -20.74 -1.13 -17.67
C VAL A 501 -20.52 -1.43 -19.15
N ARG A 502 -21.55 -1.87 -19.87
CA ARG A 502 -21.47 -2.16 -21.32
C ARG A 502 -21.19 -0.91 -22.14
N SER A 503 -21.84 0.21 -21.84
CA SER A 503 -21.58 1.51 -22.46
C SER A 503 -20.14 1.98 -22.22
N ASN A 504 -19.51 1.52 -21.14
CA ASN A 504 -18.10 1.78 -20.83
C ASN A 504 -17.15 0.70 -21.38
N GLY A 505 -17.63 -0.20 -22.25
CA GLY A 505 -16.84 -1.24 -22.92
C GLY A 505 -16.53 -2.49 -22.08
N GLY A 506 -17.12 -2.61 -20.88
CA GLY A 506 -16.92 -3.74 -19.98
C GLY A 506 -17.92 -4.87 -20.18
N LYS A 507 -17.52 -6.09 -19.80
CA LYS A 507 -18.40 -7.26 -19.68
C LYS A 507 -18.98 -7.36 -18.28
N VAL A 508 -20.04 -8.15 -18.10
CA VAL A 508 -20.73 -8.29 -16.81
C VAL A 508 -20.99 -9.76 -16.49
N VAL A 509 -20.82 -10.15 -15.23
CA VAL A 509 -21.34 -11.39 -14.63
C VAL A 509 -22.28 -11.01 -13.49
N LEU A 510 -23.45 -11.62 -13.45
CA LEU A 510 -24.36 -11.48 -12.31
C LEU A 510 -24.25 -12.71 -11.40
N MET A 511 -24.36 -12.48 -10.09
CA MET A 511 -24.38 -13.53 -9.09
C MET A 511 -25.65 -13.41 -8.25
N THR A 512 -26.31 -14.53 -7.97
CA THR A 512 -27.40 -14.53 -6.98
C THR A 512 -26.82 -14.26 -5.56
N PRO A 513 -27.62 -13.69 -4.64
CA PRO A 513 -27.17 -13.59 -3.24
C PRO A 513 -26.97 -14.99 -2.66
N SER A 514 -26.03 -15.13 -1.72
CA SER A 514 -25.83 -16.39 -1.01
C SER A 514 -27.06 -16.76 -0.17
N PRO A 515 -27.34 -18.05 0.06
CA PRO A 515 -28.36 -18.48 1.00
C PRO A 515 -28.09 -18.00 2.43
N VAL A 516 -29.14 -18.00 3.26
CA VAL A 516 -29.09 -17.64 4.67
C VAL A 516 -29.75 -18.71 5.52
N ARG A 517 -29.12 -19.05 6.64
CA ARG A 517 -29.68 -19.95 7.65
C ARG A 517 -29.78 -19.27 9.00
N TRP A 518 -30.74 -19.72 9.80
CA TRP A 518 -30.98 -19.15 11.12
C TRP A 518 -29.80 -19.40 12.05
N THR A 519 -29.14 -18.32 12.47
CA THR A 519 -28.18 -18.28 13.58
C THR A 519 -28.84 -17.67 14.82
N ASP A 520 -28.24 -17.84 16.00
CA ASP A 520 -28.74 -17.19 17.23
C ASP A 520 -28.79 -15.68 17.11
N THR A 521 -27.79 -15.09 16.44
CA THR A 521 -27.75 -13.66 16.12
C THR A 521 -28.92 -13.25 15.22
N LEU A 522 -29.18 -13.99 14.14
CA LEU A 522 -30.31 -13.70 13.24
C LEU A 522 -31.65 -13.87 13.94
N ARG A 523 -31.83 -14.92 14.77
CA ARG A 523 -33.06 -15.12 15.55
C ARG A 523 -33.30 -13.95 16.51
N ARG A 524 -32.26 -13.48 17.20
CA ARG A 524 -32.36 -12.34 18.13
C ARG A 524 -32.73 -11.03 17.41
N LEU A 525 -32.15 -10.78 16.24
CA LEU A 525 -32.33 -9.50 15.52
C LEU A 525 -33.58 -9.48 14.62
N TYR A 526 -33.88 -10.60 13.97
CA TYR A 526 -34.90 -10.70 12.91
C TYR A 526 -35.98 -11.76 13.19
N GLY A 527 -36.03 -12.36 14.37
CA GLY A 527 -37.01 -13.40 14.73
C GLY A 527 -38.44 -12.90 14.95
N LYS A 528 -38.91 -11.99 14.10
CA LYS A 528 -40.22 -11.35 14.12
C LYS A 528 -40.80 -11.32 12.72
N SER A 529 -42.13 -11.21 12.61
CA SER A 529 -42.83 -11.04 11.33
C SER A 529 -42.20 -9.91 10.50
N PRO A 530 -41.99 -10.09 9.17
CA PRO A 530 -42.50 -11.17 8.32
C PRO A 530 -41.69 -12.47 8.33
N TYR A 531 -40.60 -12.55 9.10
CA TYR A 531 -39.75 -13.73 9.12
C TYR A 531 -40.30 -14.85 10.01
N ASP A 532 -40.14 -16.09 9.55
CA ASP A 532 -40.65 -17.28 10.24
C ASP A 532 -39.50 -18.14 10.80
N VAL A 533 -39.26 -18.04 12.11
CA VAL A 533 -38.17 -18.75 12.80
C VAL A 533 -38.40 -20.25 12.93
N SER A 534 -39.64 -20.72 12.73
CA SER A 534 -39.99 -22.15 12.79
C SER A 534 -39.63 -22.87 11.49
N LYS A 535 -39.54 -22.13 10.38
CA LYS A 535 -39.13 -22.66 9.08
C LYS A 535 -37.62 -22.51 8.91
N PRO A 536 -36.89 -23.58 8.51
CA PRO A 536 -35.45 -23.50 8.24
C PRO A 536 -35.06 -22.41 7.23
N ARG A 537 -35.97 -22.10 6.28
CA ARG A 537 -35.80 -21.07 5.24
C ARG A 537 -36.66 -19.83 5.46
N GLY A 538 -37.25 -19.66 6.65
CA GLY A 538 -38.22 -18.59 6.89
C GLY A 538 -37.64 -17.17 6.86
N PHE A 539 -36.30 -17.02 6.96
CA PHE A 539 -35.64 -15.75 6.65
C PHE A 539 -35.70 -15.46 5.14
N GLU A 540 -35.29 -16.44 4.33
CA GLU A 540 -35.15 -16.31 2.89
C GLU A 540 -36.50 -16.18 2.18
N GLN A 541 -37.50 -16.94 2.64
CA GLN A 541 -38.85 -16.97 2.07
C GLN A 541 -39.57 -15.63 2.18
N ALA A 542 -39.22 -14.80 3.17
CA ALA A 542 -39.84 -13.49 3.35
C ALA A 542 -39.44 -12.50 2.24
N GLY A 543 -38.26 -12.67 1.62
CA GLY A 543 -37.76 -11.72 0.62
C GLY A 543 -36.69 -12.29 -0.31
N LEU A 544 -35.59 -12.80 0.25
CA LEU A 544 -34.37 -13.18 -0.48
C LEU A 544 -34.61 -14.02 -1.75
N LEU A 545 -35.54 -14.98 -1.71
CA LEU A 545 -35.84 -15.83 -2.88
C LEU A 545 -36.37 -15.05 -4.09
N HIS A 546 -37.11 -13.96 -3.86
CA HIS A 546 -37.58 -13.08 -4.92
C HIS A 546 -36.41 -12.31 -5.57
N PHE A 547 -35.40 -11.94 -4.78
CA PHE A 547 -34.19 -11.27 -5.29
C PHE A 547 -33.32 -12.23 -6.10
N SER A 548 -33.11 -13.46 -5.63
CA SER A 548 -32.42 -14.49 -6.43
C SER A 548 -33.14 -14.77 -7.75
N THR A 549 -34.48 -14.75 -7.75
CA THR A 549 -35.29 -14.87 -8.98
C THR A 549 -35.13 -13.65 -9.88
N ALA A 550 -35.11 -12.45 -9.32
CA ALA A 550 -34.90 -11.21 -10.07
C ALA A 550 -33.51 -11.17 -10.73
N VAL A 551 -32.45 -11.58 -10.03
CA VAL A 551 -31.10 -11.69 -10.60
C VAL A 551 -31.09 -12.64 -11.80
N ARG A 552 -31.66 -13.84 -11.66
CA ARG A 552 -31.76 -14.82 -12.77
C ARG A 552 -32.49 -14.23 -13.97
N LYS A 553 -33.63 -13.58 -13.72
CA LYS A 553 -34.42 -12.93 -14.76
C LYS A 553 -33.63 -11.85 -15.49
N VAL A 554 -32.95 -10.95 -14.75
CA VAL A 554 -32.12 -9.90 -15.35
C VAL A 554 -30.95 -10.49 -16.13
N ALA A 555 -30.31 -11.55 -15.64
CA ALA A 555 -29.23 -12.22 -16.34
C ALA A 555 -29.68 -12.76 -17.71
N THR A 556 -30.84 -13.43 -17.75
CA THR A 556 -31.46 -13.90 -19.00
C THR A 556 -31.85 -12.75 -19.93
N GLU A 557 -32.55 -11.72 -19.42
CA GLU A 557 -33.00 -10.57 -20.22
C GLU A 557 -31.85 -9.77 -20.84
N THR A 558 -30.76 -9.62 -20.10
CA THR A 558 -29.59 -8.87 -20.55
C THR A 558 -28.58 -9.72 -21.29
N GLY A 559 -28.72 -11.06 -21.29
CA GLY A 559 -27.78 -11.98 -21.93
C GLY A 559 -26.39 -11.98 -21.30
N VAL A 560 -26.29 -11.76 -19.98
CA VAL A 560 -25.02 -11.83 -19.24
C VAL A 560 -24.87 -13.19 -18.55
N PRO A 561 -23.64 -13.71 -18.39
CA PRO A 561 -23.40 -14.90 -17.58
C PRO A 561 -23.93 -14.78 -16.15
N LEU A 562 -24.37 -15.91 -15.60
CA LEU A 562 -24.89 -16.04 -14.25
C LEU A 562 -24.06 -17.06 -13.45
N VAL A 563 -23.62 -16.67 -12.26
CA VAL A 563 -23.21 -17.59 -11.18
C VAL A 563 -24.36 -17.68 -10.18
N ASP A 564 -25.06 -18.81 -10.15
CA ASP A 564 -26.20 -19.00 -9.27
C ASP A 564 -25.75 -19.50 -7.89
N VAL A 565 -25.05 -18.66 -7.12
CA VAL A 565 -24.51 -18.95 -5.77
C VAL A 565 -25.55 -19.60 -4.87
N PHE A 566 -26.79 -19.13 -4.94
CA PHE A 566 -27.89 -19.72 -4.17
C PHE A 566 -28.07 -21.22 -4.47
N ARG A 567 -28.15 -21.59 -5.76
CA ARG A 567 -28.28 -23.00 -6.16
C ARG A 567 -26.98 -23.78 -6.00
N LEU A 568 -25.84 -23.13 -6.18
CA LEU A 568 -24.51 -23.73 -5.99
C LEU A 568 -24.37 -24.30 -4.57
N PHE A 569 -24.72 -23.52 -3.54
CA PHE A 569 -24.61 -23.96 -2.15
C PHE A 569 -25.63 -25.07 -1.82
N GLU A 570 -26.87 -24.97 -2.30
CA GLU A 570 -27.89 -26.02 -2.11
C GLU A 570 -27.49 -27.33 -2.80
N GLY A 571 -26.90 -27.25 -4.00
CA GLY A 571 -26.40 -28.38 -4.76
C GLY A 571 -25.23 -29.06 -4.05
N GLN A 572 -24.21 -28.29 -3.71
CA GLN A 572 -23.00 -28.82 -3.04
C GLN A 572 -23.34 -29.44 -1.68
N ALA A 573 -24.17 -28.77 -0.86
CA ALA A 573 -24.60 -29.33 0.42
C ALA A 573 -25.29 -30.69 0.25
N LYS A 574 -26.11 -30.85 -0.80
CA LYS A 574 -26.78 -32.12 -1.09
C LYS A 574 -25.79 -33.20 -1.55
N GLU A 575 -24.81 -32.84 -2.38
CA GLU A 575 -23.78 -33.76 -2.86
C GLU A 575 -22.88 -34.25 -1.72
N ASP A 576 -22.53 -33.36 -0.80
CA ASP A 576 -21.70 -33.67 0.38
C ASP A 576 -22.47 -34.42 1.48
N GLY A 577 -23.80 -34.54 1.35
CA GLY A 577 -24.68 -35.06 2.41
C GLY A 577 -24.77 -34.15 3.64
N GLY A 578 -24.35 -32.89 3.51
CA GLY A 578 -24.31 -31.87 4.55
C GLY A 578 -25.48 -30.88 4.45
N THR A 579 -25.24 -29.65 4.94
CA THR A 579 -26.23 -28.58 4.90
C THR A 579 -25.62 -27.28 4.40
N VAL A 580 -26.44 -26.38 3.88
CA VAL A 580 -26.01 -25.03 3.46
C VAL A 580 -25.32 -24.25 4.59
N ALA A 581 -25.58 -24.57 5.86
CA ALA A 581 -24.92 -23.92 6.99
C ALA A 581 -23.41 -24.18 7.01
N ASP A 582 -22.94 -25.26 6.38
CA ASP A 582 -21.52 -25.65 6.32
C ASP A 582 -20.69 -24.65 5.48
N PHE A 583 -21.33 -23.83 4.65
CA PHE A 583 -20.70 -22.76 3.85
C PHE A 583 -20.87 -21.35 4.45
N LEU A 584 -21.47 -21.25 5.64
CA LEU A 584 -21.79 -19.98 6.30
C LEU A 584 -21.00 -19.83 7.60
N VAL A 585 -20.78 -18.59 8.02
CA VAL A 585 -20.16 -18.29 9.32
C VAL A 585 -21.19 -18.56 10.43
N PRO A 586 -20.88 -19.41 11.43
CA PRO A 586 -21.85 -19.84 12.44
C PRO A 586 -22.43 -18.70 13.32
N THR A 587 -21.63 -17.66 13.60
CA THR A 587 -22.00 -16.56 14.51
C THR A 587 -22.49 -15.31 13.78
N GLY A 588 -22.36 -15.27 12.44
CA GLY A 588 -22.55 -14.09 11.62
C GLY A 588 -24.01 -13.79 11.27
N ILE A 589 -24.22 -12.56 10.78
CA ILE A 589 -25.43 -12.17 10.04
C ILE A 589 -25.12 -12.43 8.56
N SER A 590 -25.42 -13.64 8.08
CA SER A 590 -25.35 -13.98 6.66
C SER A 590 -23.95 -13.81 6.01
N ALA A 591 -22.90 -14.22 6.71
CA ALA A 591 -21.54 -14.24 6.16
C ALA A 591 -21.23 -15.62 5.54
N VAL A 592 -20.59 -15.62 4.37
CA VAL A 592 -20.04 -16.82 3.75
C VAL A 592 -18.70 -17.14 4.42
N ASN A 593 -18.43 -18.41 4.72
CA ASN A 593 -17.15 -18.82 5.33
C ASN A 593 -16.09 -19.12 4.25
N ASP A 594 -14.90 -19.56 4.66
CA ASP A 594 -13.80 -19.83 3.72
C ASP A 594 -14.14 -20.92 2.67
N GLU A 595 -14.90 -21.95 3.06
CA GLU A 595 -15.32 -23.03 2.16
C GLU A 595 -16.32 -22.51 1.12
N GLY A 596 -17.33 -21.75 1.55
CA GLY A 596 -18.29 -21.14 0.64
C GLY A 596 -17.64 -20.16 -0.32
N HIS A 597 -16.64 -19.39 0.12
CA HIS A 597 -15.90 -18.50 -0.76
C HIS A 597 -15.00 -19.26 -1.75
N ALA A 598 -14.45 -20.41 -1.37
CA ALA A 598 -13.71 -21.28 -2.29
C ALA A 598 -14.62 -21.84 -3.38
N LEU A 599 -15.81 -22.31 -3.01
CA LEU A 599 -16.81 -22.82 -3.94
C LEU A 599 -17.27 -21.74 -4.94
N ILE A 600 -17.54 -20.52 -4.47
CA ILE A 600 -17.88 -19.38 -5.35
C ILE A 600 -16.74 -19.09 -6.34
N ALA A 601 -15.49 -19.06 -5.87
CA ALA A 601 -14.35 -18.78 -6.72
C ALA A 601 -14.17 -19.86 -7.81
N ALA A 602 -14.36 -21.13 -7.45
CA ALA A 602 -14.28 -22.26 -8.38
C ALA A 602 -15.32 -22.18 -9.51
N ASP A 603 -16.54 -21.74 -9.23
CA ASP A 603 -17.60 -21.58 -10.24
C ASP A 603 -17.44 -20.30 -11.08
N LEU A 604 -16.89 -19.23 -10.49
CA LEU A 604 -16.69 -17.95 -11.16
C LEU A 604 -15.49 -17.97 -12.13
N LEU A 605 -14.38 -18.65 -11.79
CA LEU A 605 -13.16 -18.68 -12.60
C LEU A 605 -13.36 -19.14 -14.05
N PRO A 606 -14.06 -20.26 -14.34
CA PRO A 606 -14.32 -20.69 -15.71
C PRO A 606 -15.09 -19.64 -16.54
N ILE A 607 -16.00 -18.90 -15.91
CA ILE A 607 -16.74 -17.81 -16.56
C ILE A 607 -15.79 -16.67 -16.89
N ILE A 608 -14.94 -16.25 -15.95
CA ILE A 608 -13.92 -15.20 -16.19
C ILE A 608 -13.04 -15.59 -17.38
N ARG A 609 -12.52 -16.81 -17.39
CA ARG A 609 -11.66 -17.33 -18.48
C ARG A 609 -12.37 -17.31 -19.83
N ARG A 610 -13.65 -17.70 -19.88
CA ARG A 610 -14.46 -17.65 -21.10
C ARG A 610 -14.70 -16.22 -21.57
N GLU A 611 -14.99 -15.30 -20.65
CA GLU A 611 -15.32 -13.93 -21.01
C GLU A 611 -14.08 -13.10 -21.41
N LEU A 612 -12.92 -13.33 -20.81
CA LEU A 612 -11.73 -12.50 -21.06
C LEU A 612 -10.65 -13.19 -21.92
N GLY A 613 -10.78 -14.50 -22.15
CA GLY A 613 -9.79 -15.32 -22.84
C GLY A 613 -8.59 -15.67 -21.95
N PRO A 614 -7.79 -16.68 -22.33
CA PRO A 614 -6.49 -16.92 -21.71
C PRO A 614 -5.57 -15.75 -22.11
N LYS A 615 -5.21 -14.90 -21.15
CA LYS A 615 -4.22 -13.83 -21.35
C LYS A 615 -3.11 -13.93 -20.33
#